data_AF-A0A432WDP6-F1
#
_entry.id   AF-A0A432WDP6-F1
#
_cell.length_a   1.000
_cell.length_b   1.000
_cell.length_c   1.000
_cell.angle_alpha   90.00
_cell.angle_beta   90.00
_cell.angle_gamma   90.00
#
_symmetry.space_group_name_H-M   'P 1'
#
loop_
_entity.id
_entity.type
_entity.pdbx_description
1 polymer ?
#
loop_
_entity_poly.entity_id
_entity_poly.type
_entity_poly.pdbx_seq_one_letter_code
_entity_poly.pdbx_strand_id
1 'polypeptide(L)'
;MNPLDSLHDIVAPEPIGLFPLAPAWWVLLVMLLLGLSLAVFFAIKHWKRARKEERPLLWVDATLREPVSQMSDLTLVVKSAIHYLSPKHPALNLSGPAWCEFLIETMPATEQEDFAAQMHQVEPYLYQTHGTEHTNIYRTLLQRWWAANRGQFKGGLND
;
A
#
# COMPACT_ATOMS: atom_id res chain seq x y z
N MET A 1 81.40 28.93 39.77
CA MET A 1 80.68 29.21 38.52
C MET A 1 79.70 28.07 38.33
N ASN A 2 78.41 28.33 38.57
CA ASN A 2 77.39 27.29 38.64
C ASN A 2 76.88 27.02 37.21
N PRO A 3 76.86 25.77 36.71
CA PRO A 3 76.51 25.46 35.31
C PRO A 3 75.01 25.61 34.99
N LEU A 4 74.25 26.30 35.85
CA LEU A 4 72.79 26.43 35.78
C LEU A 4 72.34 27.80 35.24
N ASP A 5 73.25 28.76 35.07
CA ASP A 5 72.97 30.10 34.55
C ASP A 5 72.73 30.15 33.03
N SER A 6 72.75 29.00 32.33
CA SER A 6 72.55 28.91 30.88
C SER A 6 71.24 28.22 30.51
N LEU A 7 70.24 28.24 31.39
CA LEU A 7 68.91 27.75 31.05
C LEU A 7 68.12 28.89 30.41
N HIS A 8 68.19 28.96 29.08
CA HIS A 8 67.29 29.80 28.29
C HIS A 8 65.85 29.43 28.64
N ASP A 9 65.06 30.43 28.98
CA ASP A 9 63.63 30.31 29.26
C ASP A 9 62.97 29.63 28.05
N ILE A 10 62.44 28.42 28.26
CA ILE A 10 61.77 27.65 27.21
C ILE A 10 60.46 28.40 26.94
N VAL A 11 60.45 29.21 25.88
CA VAL A 11 59.22 29.81 25.37
C VAL A 11 58.29 28.67 25.01
N ALA A 12 57.26 28.47 25.84
CA ALA A 12 56.22 27.50 25.56
C ALA A 12 55.58 27.88 24.21
N PRO A 13 55.36 26.92 23.29
CA PRO A 13 54.70 27.23 22.04
C PRO A 13 53.32 27.79 22.36
N GLU A 14 52.95 28.90 21.71
CA GLU A 14 51.58 29.42 21.77
C GLU A 14 50.61 28.27 21.53
N PRO A 15 49.52 28.16 22.31
CA PRO A 15 48.59 27.05 22.18
C PRO A 15 48.15 27.02 20.72
N ILE A 16 48.43 25.91 20.04
CA ILE A 16 47.89 25.63 18.71
C ILE A 16 46.39 25.88 18.81
N GLY A 17 45.96 27.05 18.32
CA GLY A 17 44.56 27.37 18.20
C GLY A 17 43.96 26.18 17.49
N LEU A 18 42.95 25.56 18.10
CA LEU A 18 42.23 24.41 17.58
C LEU A 18 41.46 24.79 16.30
N PHE A 19 42.11 25.36 15.29
CA PHE A 19 41.51 25.90 14.09
C PHE A 19 42.48 25.91 12.89
N PRO A 20 41.99 25.62 11.67
CA PRO A 20 40.66 25.12 11.38
C PRO A 20 40.73 23.60 11.42
N LEU A 21 39.87 22.96 12.21
CA LEU A 21 39.45 21.61 11.86
C LEU A 21 39.02 21.70 10.38
N ALA A 22 39.87 21.16 9.49
CA ALA A 22 39.86 21.52 8.08
C ALA A 22 38.42 21.47 7.55
N PRO A 23 37.94 22.50 6.83
CA PRO A 23 36.53 22.62 6.41
C PRO A 23 36.00 21.38 5.67
N ALA A 24 36.90 20.53 5.17
CA ALA A 24 36.63 19.20 4.66
C ALA A 24 35.79 18.29 5.58
N TRP A 25 35.91 18.38 6.92
CA TRP A 25 35.10 17.56 7.82
C TRP A 25 33.63 17.99 7.85
N TRP A 26 33.39 19.30 7.73
CA TRP A 26 32.04 19.82 7.58
C TRP A 26 31.43 19.39 6.25
N VAL A 27 32.23 19.36 5.18
CA VAL A 27 31.79 18.82 3.88
C VAL A 27 31.43 17.33 3.99
N LEU A 28 32.25 16.52 4.66
CA LEU A 28 31.96 15.11 4.92
C LEU A 28 30.69 14.93 5.75
N LEU A 29 30.50 15.75 6.79
CA LEU A 29 29.31 15.71 7.65
C LEU A 29 28.05 16.10 6.88
N VAL A 30 28.12 17.16 6.07
CA VAL A 30 27.01 17.57 5.18
C VAL A 30 26.70 16.47 4.17
N MET A 31 27.72 15.85 3.56
CA MET A 31 27.53 14.78 2.59
C MET A 31 26.91 13.53 3.24
N LEU A 32 27.33 13.19 4.46
CA LEU A 32 26.74 12.11 5.25
C LEU A 32 25.27 12.41 5.59
N LEU A 33 24.97 13.63 6.07
CA LEU A 33 23.61 14.04 6.37
C LEU A 33 22.72 14.04 5.12
N LEU A 34 23.22 14.48 3.97
CA LEU A 34 22.51 14.41 2.70
C LEU A 34 22.22 12.94 2.34
N GLY A 35 23.22 12.08 2.35
CA GLY A 35 23.05 10.65 2.06
C GLY A 35 22.02 10.00 2.98
N LEU A 36 22.08 10.30 4.28
CA LEU A 36 21.12 9.79 5.26
C LEU A 36 19.71 10.33 5.02
N SER A 37 19.58 11.63 4.72
CA SER A 37 18.30 12.25 4.43
C SER A 37 17.64 11.66 3.17
N LEU A 38 18.42 11.41 2.11
CA LEU A 38 17.95 10.74 0.91
C LEU A 38 17.55 9.30 1.22
N ALA A 39 18.39 8.54 1.93
CA ALA A 39 18.09 7.16 2.29
C ALA A 39 16.79 7.06 3.12
N VAL A 40 16.62 7.94 4.11
CA VAL A 40 15.39 8.05 4.91
C VAL A 40 14.20 8.46 4.04
N PHE A 41 14.37 9.43 3.13
CA PHE A 41 13.30 9.85 2.21
C PHE A 41 12.83 8.70 1.31
N PHE A 42 13.77 7.96 0.70
CA PHE A 42 13.46 6.80 -0.13
C PHE A 42 12.84 5.66 0.67
N ALA A 43 13.36 5.37 1.88
CA ALA A 43 12.80 4.36 2.76
C ALA A 43 11.36 4.69 3.17
N ILE A 44 11.10 5.94 3.56
CA ILE A 44 9.75 6.41 3.91
C ILE A 44 8.83 6.35 2.69
N LYS A 45 9.30 6.76 1.51
CA LYS A 45 8.49 6.70 0.27
C LYS A 45 8.11 5.25 -0.05
N HIS A 46 9.05 4.32 0.07
CA HIS A 46 8.83 2.91 -0.20
C HIS A 46 7.89 2.27 0.84
N TRP A 47 8.09 2.57 2.12
CA TRP A 47 7.24 2.06 3.21
C TRP A 47 5.82 2.65 3.15
N LYS A 48 5.67 3.92 2.80
CA LYS A 48 4.35 4.56 2.63
C LYS A 48 3.59 3.99 1.44
N ARG A 49 4.28 3.59 0.37
CA ARG A 49 3.66 2.94 -0.79
C ARG A 49 3.09 1.57 -0.40
N ALA A 50 3.93 0.71 0.18
CA ALA A 50 3.51 -0.61 0.68
C ALA A 50 2.35 -0.53 1.71
N ARG A 51 2.40 0.41 2.67
CA ARG A 51 1.37 0.52 3.71
C ARG A 51 0.08 1.22 3.27
N LYS A 52 0.10 2.01 2.19
CA LYS A 52 -1.14 2.55 1.61
C LYS A 52 -1.93 1.44 0.92
N GLU A 53 -1.24 0.47 0.33
CA GLU A 53 -1.85 -0.62 -0.46
C GLU A 53 -2.52 -1.69 0.43
N GLU A 54 -2.03 -1.93 1.65
CA GLU A 54 -2.60 -2.97 2.53
C GLU A 54 -3.91 -2.57 3.21
N ARG A 55 -4.08 -1.28 3.54
CA ARG A 55 -5.27 -0.75 4.22
C ARG A 55 -6.61 -0.98 3.49
N PRO A 56 -6.74 -0.66 2.18
CA PRO A 56 -7.99 -0.89 1.45
C PRO A 56 -8.32 -2.38 1.35
N LEU A 57 -7.31 -3.24 1.21
CA LEU A 57 -7.49 -4.68 1.07
C LEU A 57 -8.03 -5.29 2.37
N LEU A 58 -7.45 -4.90 3.50
CA LEU A 58 -7.90 -5.32 4.82
C LEU A 58 -9.29 -4.78 5.15
N TRP A 59 -9.62 -3.56 4.72
CA TRP A 59 -10.94 -2.99 4.90
C TRP A 59 -12.01 -3.80 4.15
N VAL A 60 -11.78 -4.15 2.88
CA VAL A 60 -12.72 -5.00 2.13
C VAL A 60 -12.85 -6.38 2.75
N ASP A 61 -11.74 -7.01 3.14
CA ASP A 61 -11.77 -8.31 3.80
C ASP A 61 -12.58 -8.27 5.12
N ALA A 62 -12.51 -7.17 5.87
CA ALA A 62 -13.30 -6.97 7.08
C ALA A 62 -14.78 -6.71 6.76
N THR A 63 -15.07 -5.78 5.84
CA THR A 63 -16.44 -5.40 5.50
C THR A 63 -17.21 -6.53 4.84
N LEU A 64 -16.57 -7.33 3.98
CA LEU A 64 -17.20 -8.52 3.41
C LEU A 64 -17.44 -9.62 4.43
N ARG A 65 -16.81 -9.62 5.61
CA ARG A 65 -17.11 -10.60 6.69
C ARG A 65 -18.33 -10.20 7.52
N GLU A 66 -18.67 -8.91 7.56
CA GLU A 66 -19.79 -8.43 8.34
C GLU A 66 -21.14 -8.70 7.65
N PRO A 67 -22.22 -8.92 8.43
CA PRO A 67 -23.58 -9.00 7.92
C PRO A 67 -24.05 -7.66 7.35
N VAL A 68 -23.83 -7.46 6.06
CA VAL A 68 -24.40 -6.36 5.28
C VAL A 68 -25.82 -6.70 4.83
N SER A 69 -26.73 -5.75 5.01
CA SER A 69 -28.18 -5.89 4.77
C SER A 69 -28.56 -5.81 3.29
N GLN A 70 -27.75 -5.13 2.44
CA GLN A 70 -28.06 -4.88 1.04
C GLN A 70 -26.95 -5.34 0.09
N MET A 71 -27.33 -5.87 -1.07
CA MET A 71 -26.41 -6.31 -2.13
C MET A 71 -25.72 -5.15 -2.86
N SER A 72 -26.39 -3.99 -2.96
CA SER A 72 -25.84 -2.75 -3.49
C SER A 72 -24.61 -2.30 -2.71
N ASP A 73 -24.67 -2.35 -1.38
CA ASP A 73 -23.57 -2.00 -0.49
C ASP A 73 -22.38 -2.92 -0.68
N LEU A 74 -22.61 -4.24 -0.82
CA LEU A 74 -21.56 -5.22 -1.10
C LEU A 74 -20.85 -4.93 -2.43
N THR A 75 -21.62 -4.58 -3.46
CA THR A 75 -21.07 -4.19 -4.77
C THR A 75 -20.23 -2.91 -4.65
N LEU A 76 -20.69 -1.93 -3.88
CA LEU A 76 -19.97 -0.68 -3.63
C LEU A 76 -18.65 -0.93 -2.87
N VAL A 77 -18.62 -1.86 -1.92
CA VAL A 77 -17.41 -2.25 -1.19
C VAL A 77 -16.36 -2.79 -2.15
N VAL A 78 -16.72 -3.73 -3.03
CA VAL A 78 -15.77 -4.27 -4.01
C VAL A 78 -15.34 -3.21 -5.03
N LYS A 79 -16.27 -2.39 -5.53
CA LYS A 79 -15.95 -1.30 -6.47
C LYS A 79 -15.05 -0.22 -5.85
N SER A 80 -15.25 0.14 -4.59
CA SER A 80 -14.39 1.13 -3.92
C SER A 80 -12.96 0.59 -3.76
N ALA A 81 -12.80 -0.72 -3.57
CA ALA A 81 -11.50 -1.39 -3.62
C ALA A 81 -10.85 -1.30 -5.00
N ILE A 82 -11.60 -1.65 -6.06
CA ILE A 82 -11.12 -1.56 -7.44
C ILE A 82 -10.75 -0.11 -7.76
N HIS A 83 -11.54 0.87 -7.32
CA HIS A 83 -11.26 2.28 -7.53
C HIS A 83 -9.98 2.73 -6.83
N TYR A 84 -9.75 2.25 -5.61
CA TYR A 84 -8.53 2.57 -4.87
C TYR A 84 -7.28 1.99 -5.55
N LEU A 85 -7.35 0.75 -6.02
CA LEU A 85 -6.20 0.04 -6.61
C LEU A 85 -5.98 0.44 -8.08
N SER A 86 -7.06 0.64 -8.83
CA SER A 86 -7.04 1.01 -10.25
C SER A 86 -8.19 1.98 -10.57
N PRO A 87 -7.99 3.29 -10.32
CA PRO A 87 -9.06 4.30 -10.44
C PRO A 87 -9.62 4.47 -11.85
N LYS A 88 -8.90 4.01 -12.89
CA LYS A 88 -9.34 4.05 -14.29
C LYS A 88 -9.89 2.71 -14.79
N HIS A 89 -10.16 1.76 -13.90
CA HIS A 89 -10.60 0.42 -14.30
C HIS A 89 -12.02 0.46 -14.92
N PRO A 90 -12.27 -0.21 -16.06
CA PRO A 90 -13.57 -0.19 -16.73
C PRO A 90 -14.70 -0.74 -15.86
N ALA A 91 -14.40 -1.69 -14.96
CA ALA A 91 -15.39 -2.29 -14.04
C ALA A 91 -16.10 -1.29 -13.11
N LEU A 92 -15.55 -0.10 -12.89
CA LEU A 92 -16.19 0.93 -12.07
C LEU A 92 -17.50 1.44 -12.68
N ASN A 93 -17.56 1.48 -14.01
CA ASN A 93 -18.72 1.93 -14.77
C ASN A 93 -19.74 0.80 -15.02
N LEU A 94 -19.39 -0.45 -14.74
CA LEU A 94 -20.27 -1.60 -14.98
C LEU A 94 -21.33 -1.69 -13.89
N SER A 95 -22.57 -1.94 -14.27
CA SER A 95 -23.68 -2.22 -13.35
C SER A 95 -24.55 -3.28 -14.01
N GLY A 96 -25.53 -3.80 -13.28
CA GLY A 96 -26.45 -4.74 -13.91
C GLY A 96 -25.83 -6.12 -14.18
N PRO A 97 -26.35 -6.78 -15.21
CA PRO A 97 -25.78 -7.99 -15.79
C PRO A 97 -24.30 -7.83 -16.18
N ALA A 98 -23.90 -6.65 -16.68
CA ALA A 98 -22.52 -6.40 -17.12
C ALA A 98 -21.52 -6.47 -15.94
N TRP A 99 -21.96 -6.16 -14.72
CA TRP A 99 -21.13 -6.37 -13.53
C TRP A 99 -20.97 -7.86 -13.22
N CYS A 100 -22.04 -8.65 -13.32
CA CYS A 100 -22.00 -10.11 -13.12
C CYS A 100 -21.09 -10.79 -14.14
N GLU A 101 -21.24 -10.43 -15.42
CA GLU A 101 -20.41 -10.94 -16.51
C GLU A 101 -18.93 -10.66 -16.27
N PHE A 102 -18.59 -9.43 -15.89
CA PHE A 102 -17.22 -9.08 -15.49
C PHE A 102 -16.69 -9.95 -14.35
N LEU A 103 -17.49 -10.20 -13.31
CA LEU A 103 -17.08 -11.06 -12.19
C LEU A 103 -16.83 -12.51 -12.65
N ILE A 104 -17.65 -13.02 -13.55
CA ILE A 104 -17.52 -14.37 -14.12
C ILE A 104 -16.27 -14.46 -15.01
N GLU A 105 -16.07 -13.52 -15.92
CA GLU A 105 -14.94 -13.50 -16.86
C GLU A 105 -13.58 -13.35 -16.17
N THR A 106 -13.56 -12.69 -15.01
CA THR A 106 -12.33 -12.50 -14.22
C THR A 106 -12.06 -13.64 -13.24
N MET A 107 -12.89 -14.68 -13.18
CA MET A 107 -12.60 -15.87 -12.38
C MET A 107 -11.62 -16.81 -13.08
N PRO A 108 -10.84 -17.60 -12.31
CA PRO A 108 -10.03 -18.67 -12.88
C PRO A 108 -10.91 -19.69 -13.63
N ALA A 109 -10.45 -20.15 -14.80
CA ALA A 109 -11.20 -21.07 -15.67
C ALA A 109 -11.69 -22.34 -14.95
N THR A 110 -10.91 -22.87 -14.00
CA THR A 110 -11.27 -24.05 -13.20
C THR A 110 -12.52 -23.85 -12.33
N GLU A 111 -12.80 -22.61 -11.92
CA GLU A 111 -13.88 -22.24 -11.01
C GLU A 111 -15.01 -21.46 -11.69
N GLN A 112 -14.81 -21.06 -12.95
CA GLN A 112 -15.67 -20.15 -13.67
C GLN A 112 -17.08 -20.72 -13.90
N GLU A 113 -17.20 -22.00 -14.26
CA GLU A 113 -18.50 -22.63 -14.55
C GLU A 113 -19.41 -22.69 -13.31
N ASP A 114 -18.88 -23.17 -12.18
CA ASP A 114 -19.61 -23.22 -10.90
C ASP A 114 -19.96 -21.82 -10.40
N PHE A 115 -19.02 -20.87 -10.51
CA PHE A 115 -19.26 -19.48 -10.14
C PHE A 115 -20.34 -18.83 -11.00
N ALA A 116 -20.32 -19.05 -12.31
CA ALA A 116 -21.34 -18.54 -13.23
C ALA A 116 -22.73 -19.10 -12.90
N ALA A 117 -22.82 -20.40 -12.62
CA ALA A 117 -24.09 -21.03 -12.23
C ALA A 117 -24.67 -20.39 -10.97
N GLN A 118 -23.85 -20.12 -9.95
CA GLN A 118 -24.30 -19.47 -8.71
C GLN A 118 -24.61 -17.97 -8.91
N MET A 119 -23.83 -17.28 -9.75
CA MET A 119 -24.05 -15.86 -10.04
C MET A 119 -25.38 -15.63 -10.77
N HIS A 120 -25.71 -16.47 -11.76
CA HIS A 120 -26.99 -16.39 -12.48
C HIS A 120 -28.20 -16.66 -11.58
N GLN A 121 -28.04 -17.41 -10.48
CA GLN A 121 -29.12 -17.60 -9.50
C GLN A 121 -29.40 -16.34 -8.68
N VAL A 122 -28.38 -15.52 -8.39
CA VAL A 122 -28.54 -14.31 -7.57
C VAL A 122 -28.78 -13.03 -8.39
N GLU A 123 -28.43 -13.02 -9.68
CA GLU A 123 -28.55 -11.87 -10.57
C GLU A 123 -29.94 -11.20 -10.57
N PRO A 124 -31.08 -11.94 -10.65
CA PRO A 124 -32.41 -11.32 -10.64
C PRO A 124 -32.72 -10.57 -9.35
N TYR A 125 -32.04 -10.95 -8.26
CA TYR A 125 -32.28 -10.43 -6.92
C TYR A 125 -31.38 -9.22 -6.58
N LEU A 126 -30.37 -8.90 -7.40
CA LEU A 126 -29.43 -7.79 -7.17
C LEU A 126 -30.08 -6.40 -7.13
N TYR A 127 -31.19 -6.22 -7.85
CA TYR A 127 -31.89 -4.94 -7.99
C TYR A 127 -33.18 -4.85 -7.18
N GLN A 128 -33.48 -5.89 -6.40
CA GLN A 128 -34.70 -6.00 -5.65
C GLN A 128 -34.38 -6.06 -4.15
N THR A 129 -35.19 -5.39 -3.33
CA THR A 129 -35.06 -5.43 -1.87
C THR A 129 -35.60 -6.77 -1.36
N HIS A 130 -34.73 -7.78 -1.22
CA HIS A 130 -35.10 -9.12 -0.76
C HIS A 130 -34.50 -9.50 0.60
N GLY A 131 -34.91 -10.68 1.09
CA GLY A 131 -34.46 -11.24 2.37
C GLY A 131 -32.95 -11.49 2.44
N THR A 132 -32.47 -11.69 3.67
CA THR A 132 -31.05 -11.81 4.03
C THR A 132 -30.34 -13.01 3.39
N GLU A 133 -31.07 -14.02 2.93
CA GLU A 133 -30.53 -15.25 2.36
C GLU A 133 -29.75 -15.01 1.06
N HIS A 134 -30.38 -14.42 0.05
CA HIS A 134 -29.71 -14.12 -1.22
C HIS A 134 -28.54 -13.14 -1.02
N THR A 135 -28.67 -12.19 -0.09
CA THR A 135 -27.59 -11.24 0.24
C THR A 135 -26.36 -11.95 0.79
N ASN A 136 -26.54 -13.00 1.61
CA ASN A 136 -25.43 -13.79 2.12
C ASN A 136 -24.79 -14.66 1.02
N ILE A 137 -25.58 -15.22 0.10
CA ILE A 137 -25.07 -15.96 -1.07
C ILE A 137 -24.21 -15.02 -1.92
N TYR A 138 -24.74 -13.85 -2.28
CA TYR A 138 -24.01 -12.85 -3.06
C TYR A 138 -22.74 -12.38 -2.34
N ARG A 139 -22.79 -12.19 -1.02
CA ARG A 139 -21.59 -11.86 -0.22
C ARG A 139 -20.53 -12.94 -0.32
N THR A 140 -20.92 -14.21 -0.23
CA THR A 140 -20.00 -15.35 -0.30
C THR A 140 -19.34 -15.42 -1.69
N LEU A 141 -20.11 -15.17 -2.76
CA LEU A 141 -19.59 -15.07 -4.12
C LEU A 141 -18.57 -13.93 -4.25
N LEU A 142 -18.89 -12.74 -3.74
CA LEU A 142 -17.96 -11.61 -3.76
C LEU A 142 -16.70 -11.85 -2.92
N GLN A 143 -16.80 -12.51 -1.77
CA GLN A 143 -15.65 -12.92 -0.96
C GLN A 143 -14.73 -13.87 -1.74
N ARG A 144 -15.31 -14.88 -2.38
CA ARG A 144 -14.57 -15.86 -3.18
C ARG A 144 -13.88 -15.19 -4.37
N TRP A 145 -14.63 -14.36 -5.11
CA TRP A 145 -14.08 -13.58 -6.21
C TRP A 145 -12.95 -12.66 -5.75
N TRP A 146 -13.14 -11.94 -4.64
CA TRP A 146 -12.14 -11.04 -4.07
C TRP A 146 -10.87 -11.79 -3.66
N ALA A 147 -11.00 -12.96 -3.03
CA ALA A 147 -9.86 -13.78 -2.64
C ALA A 147 -9.04 -14.24 -3.86
N ALA A 148 -9.70 -14.60 -4.97
CA ALA A 148 -9.05 -15.01 -6.21
C ALA A 148 -8.39 -13.85 -6.97
N ASN A 149 -9.02 -12.66 -6.98
CA ASN A 149 -8.62 -11.55 -7.86
C ASN A 149 -7.83 -10.41 -7.19
N ARG A 150 -7.81 -10.31 -5.86
CA ARG A 150 -7.06 -9.26 -5.14
C ARG A 150 -5.57 -9.21 -5.47
N GLY A 151 -4.97 -10.32 -5.92
CA GLY A 151 -3.56 -10.38 -6.34
C GLY A 151 -3.30 -9.64 -7.64
N GLN A 152 -4.25 -9.67 -8.58
CA GLN A 152 -4.12 -9.01 -9.89
C GLN A 152 -4.07 -7.49 -9.74
N PHE A 153 -4.88 -6.96 -8.81
CA PHE A 153 -4.92 -5.53 -8.52
C PHE A 153 -3.72 -5.02 -7.68
N LYS A 154 -2.93 -5.90 -7.06
CA LYS A 154 -1.67 -5.51 -6.41
C LYS A 154 -0.55 -5.23 -7.43
N GLY A 155 -0.59 -5.86 -8.60
CA GLY A 155 0.50 -5.78 -9.60
C GLY A 155 0.47 -4.54 -10.49
N GLY A 156 -0.70 -3.93 -10.72
CA GLY A 156 -0.89 -2.83 -11.68
C GLY A 156 -0.33 -1.46 -11.27
N LEU A 157 0.39 -1.35 -10.15
CA LEU A 157 1.03 -0.12 -9.68
C LEU A 157 2.54 -0.07 -9.96
N ASN A 158 3.13 -1.11 -10.59
CA ASN A 158 4.55 -1.15 -10.90
C ASN A 158 4.93 -0.68 -12.32
N ASP A 159 3.93 -0.35 -13.15
CA ASP A 159 4.11 0.27 -14.47
C ASP A 159 3.96 1.81 -14.41
#